data_AF-A0A062UW35-F1
#
_entry.id   AF-A0A062UW35-F1
#
_cell.length_a   1.000
_cell.length_b   1.000
_cell.length_c   1.000
_cell.angle_alpha   90.00
_cell.angle_beta   90.00
_cell.angle_gamma   90.00
#
_symmetry.space_group_name_H-M   'P 1'
#
loop_
_entity.id
_entity.type
_entity.pdbx_description
1 polymer ?
#
loop_
_entity_poly.entity_id
_entity_poly.type
_entity_poly.pdbx_seq_one_letter_code
_entity_poly.pdbx_strand_id
1 'polypeptide(L)'
;MTITPRGESFLPNISIDELNDLYQKEGDPKAKIRLLAAILRKEGRTLEEVSFTIKHPLTTVGDWLRRLHTEGISRKNNKKQSGRPKRLADKQIENLKPILFKSPQEQGF
;
A
#
# COMPACT_ATOMS: atom_id res chain seq x y z
N MET A 1 2.45 -20.44 2.19
CA MET A 1 2.62 -19.32 1.24
C MET A 1 1.70 -19.57 0.06
N THR A 2 0.70 -18.72 -0.18
CA THR A 2 -0.13 -18.81 -1.40
C THR A 2 0.73 -18.48 -2.60
N ILE A 3 0.84 -19.41 -3.53
CA ILE A 3 1.57 -19.20 -4.79
C ILE A 3 0.79 -18.18 -5.61
N THR A 4 1.34 -16.99 -5.80
CA THR A 4 0.75 -16.00 -6.71
C THR A 4 0.81 -16.57 -8.13
N PRO A 5 -0.28 -16.61 -8.92
CA PRO A 5 -0.23 -17.09 -10.29
C PRO A 5 0.65 -16.21 -11.18
N ARG A 6 0.95 -16.68 -12.39
CA ARG A 6 1.70 -15.97 -13.44
C ARG A 6 0.96 -16.07 -14.75
N GLY A 7 1.34 -15.25 -15.74
CA GLY A 7 0.67 -15.25 -17.04
C GLY A 7 -0.73 -14.67 -16.94
N GLU A 8 -1.62 -15.12 -17.81
CA GLU A 8 -3.02 -14.67 -17.85
C GLU A 8 -3.78 -14.90 -16.54
N SER A 9 -3.44 -15.94 -15.78
CA SER A 9 -4.04 -16.22 -14.47
C SER A 9 -3.68 -15.18 -13.40
N PHE A 10 -2.63 -14.39 -13.60
CA PHE A 10 -2.31 -13.25 -12.75
C PHE A 10 -3.16 -12.05 -13.16
N LEU A 11 -3.90 -11.48 -12.21
CA LEU A 11 -4.86 -10.39 -12.44
C LEU A 11 -5.78 -10.70 -13.65
N PRO A 12 -6.65 -11.71 -13.55
CA PRO A 12 -7.43 -12.20 -14.72
C PRO A 12 -8.37 -11.13 -15.30
N ASN A 13 -8.76 -10.14 -14.50
CA ASN A 13 -9.67 -9.07 -14.90
C ASN A 13 -8.95 -7.84 -15.48
N ILE A 14 -7.63 -7.90 -15.67
CA ILE A 14 -6.83 -6.79 -16.18
C ILE A 14 -5.92 -7.31 -17.28
N SER A 15 -5.98 -6.67 -18.46
CA SER A 15 -5.13 -7.01 -19.59
C SER A 15 -3.71 -6.48 -19.40
N ILE A 16 -2.75 -7.01 -20.16
CA ILE A 16 -1.39 -6.49 -20.18
C ILE A 16 -1.35 -5.04 -20.69
N ASP A 17 -2.20 -4.69 -21.66
CA ASP A 17 -2.29 -3.34 -22.23
C ASP A 17 -2.81 -2.34 -21.20
N GLU A 18 -3.81 -2.71 -20.40
CA GLU A 18 -4.31 -1.88 -19.30
C GLU A 18 -3.23 -1.64 -18.23
N LEU A 19 -2.41 -2.66 -17.91
CA LEU A 19 -1.29 -2.50 -16.98
C LEU A 19 -0.21 -1.55 -17.54
N ASN A 20 0.10 -1.65 -18.84
CA ASN A 20 1.04 -0.76 -19.51
C ASN A 20 0.53 0.68 -19.50
N ASP A 21 -0.75 0.88 -19.81
CA ASP A 21 -1.41 2.18 -19.76
C ASP A 21 -1.34 2.83 -18.37
N LEU A 22 -1.64 2.04 -17.33
CA LEU A 22 -1.50 2.47 -15.94
C LEU A 22 -0.05 2.83 -15.61
N TYR A 23 0.91 2.03 -16.05
CA TYR A 23 2.33 2.28 -15.81
C TYR A 23 2.83 3.58 -16.46
N GLN A 24 2.38 3.88 -17.69
CA GLN A 24 2.76 5.11 -18.38
C GLN A 24 2.19 6.35 -17.70
N LYS A 25 0.93 6.28 -17.25
CA LYS A 25 0.21 7.38 -16.60
C LYS A 25 0.60 7.59 -15.13
N GLU A 26 1.24 6.60 -14.48
CA GLU A 26 1.58 6.66 -13.07
C GLU A 26 2.76 7.60 -12.78
N GLY A 27 2.54 8.53 -11.85
CA GLY A 27 3.51 9.53 -11.41
C GLY A 27 4.21 9.15 -10.10
N ASP A 28 3.57 8.36 -9.21
CA ASP A 28 4.22 7.91 -7.98
C ASP A 28 5.25 6.82 -8.29
N PRO A 29 6.55 7.02 -7.99
CA PRO A 29 7.59 6.03 -8.29
C PRO A 29 7.35 4.67 -7.61
N LYS A 30 6.73 4.66 -6.42
CA LYS A 30 6.45 3.42 -5.67
C LYS A 30 5.30 2.64 -6.31
N ALA A 31 4.24 3.31 -6.73
CA ALA A 31 3.17 2.69 -7.51
C ALA A 31 3.70 2.20 -8.87
N LYS A 32 4.53 3.01 -9.54
CA LYS A 32 5.09 2.71 -10.85
C LYS A 32 5.94 1.44 -10.85
N ILE A 33 6.82 1.26 -9.86
CA ILE A 33 7.65 0.05 -9.78
C ILE A 33 6.83 -1.22 -9.46
N ARG A 34 5.72 -1.08 -8.73
CA ARG A 34 4.79 -2.19 -8.48
C ARG A 34 3.99 -2.56 -9.73
N LEU A 35 3.62 -1.57 -10.54
CA LEU A 35 3.01 -1.80 -11.85
C LEU A 35 3.99 -2.51 -12.80
N LEU A 36 5.27 -2.11 -12.82
CA LEU A 36 6.30 -2.83 -13.57
C LEU A 36 6.42 -4.29 -13.13
N ALA A 37 6.44 -4.55 -11.81
CA ALA A 37 6.44 -5.92 -11.29
C ALA A 37 5.21 -6.71 -11.76
N ALA A 38 4.03 -6.07 -11.78
CA ALA A 38 2.78 -6.67 -12.22
C ALA A 38 2.82 -7.02 -13.72
N ILE A 39 3.33 -6.13 -14.56
CA ILE A 39 3.52 -6.36 -16.01
C ILE A 39 4.40 -7.58 -16.23
N LEU A 40 5.59 -7.59 -15.62
CA LEU A 40 6.53 -8.72 -15.74
C LEU A 40 5.91 -10.04 -15.25
N ARG A 41 5.07 -10.00 -14.21
CA ARG A 41 4.37 -11.20 -13.73
C ARG A 41 3.26 -11.66 -14.69
N LYS A 42 2.54 -10.73 -15.31
CA LYS A 42 1.53 -10.98 -16.35
C LYS A 42 2.18 -11.55 -17.62
N GLU A 43 3.41 -11.15 -17.95
CA GLU A 43 4.22 -11.75 -19.02
C GLU A 43 4.67 -13.20 -18.72
N GLY A 44 4.43 -13.71 -17.51
CA GLY A 44 4.78 -15.08 -17.13
C GLY A 44 6.12 -15.25 -16.42
N ARG A 45 6.82 -14.15 -16.09
CA ARG A 45 8.10 -14.23 -15.39
C ARG A 45 7.97 -14.77 -13.96
N THR A 46 9.01 -15.46 -13.49
CA THR A 46 9.11 -15.96 -12.11
C THR A 46 9.31 -14.83 -11.12
N LEU A 47 9.13 -15.11 -9.82
CA LEU A 47 9.33 -14.07 -8.80
C LEU A 47 10.81 -13.66 -8.71
N GLU A 48 11.70 -14.61 -8.95
CA GLU A 48 13.15 -14.45 -9.00
C GLU A 48 13.56 -13.57 -10.18
N GLU A 49 13.01 -13.82 -11.36
CA GLU A 49 13.22 -12.99 -12.55
C GLU A 49 12.73 -11.55 -12.32
N VAL A 50 11.52 -11.38 -11.80
CA VAL A 50 10.96 -10.05 -11.48
C VAL A 50 11.84 -9.34 -10.45
N SER A 51 12.22 -10.02 -9.37
CA SER A 51 13.10 -9.52 -8.31
C SER A 51 14.44 -9.03 -8.85
N PHE A 52 15.07 -9.83 -9.71
CA PHE A 52 16.33 -9.48 -10.38
C PHE A 52 16.16 -8.27 -11.31
N THR A 53 15.12 -8.25 -12.16
CA THR A 53 14.88 -7.16 -13.11
C THR A 53 14.65 -5.81 -12.43
N ILE A 54 13.84 -5.78 -11.37
CA ILE A 54 13.49 -4.51 -10.69
C ILE A 54 14.42 -4.20 -9.51
N LYS A 55 15.41 -5.05 -9.23
CA LYS A 55 16.38 -4.94 -8.13
C LYS A 55 15.73 -4.78 -6.74
N HIS A 56 14.67 -5.54 -6.49
CA HIS A 56 13.99 -5.56 -5.18
C HIS A 56 14.00 -6.97 -4.58
N PRO A 57 14.07 -7.12 -3.25
CA PRO A 57 14.08 -8.44 -2.61
C PRO A 57 12.88 -9.31 -3.02
N LEU A 58 13.13 -10.60 -3.20
CA LEU A 58 12.11 -11.60 -3.59
C LEU A 58 10.87 -11.54 -2.69
N THR A 59 11.06 -11.37 -1.39
CA THR A 59 9.99 -11.28 -0.39
C THR A 59 9.10 -10.06 -0.63
N THR A 60 9.70 -8.91 -0.93
CA THR A 60 8.99 -7.66 -1.25
C THR A 60 8.19 -7.80 -2.54
N VAL A 61 8.80 -8.35 -3.59
CA VAL A 61 8.12 -8.60 -4.88
C VAL A 61 6.96 -9.58 -4.70
N GLY A 62 7.19 -10.68 -4.01
CA GLY A 62 6.17 -11.68 -3.71
C GLY A 62 4.98 -11.08 -2.95
N ASP A 63 5.23 -10.24 -1.94
CA ASP A 63 4.18 -9.57 -1.19
C ASP A 63 3.40 -8.55 -2.03
N TRP A 64 4.07 -7.76 -2.88
CA TRP A 64 3.40 -6.83 -3.80
C TRP A 64 2.47 -7.56 -4.77
N LEU A 65 2.99 -8.58 -5.45
CA LEU A 65 2.23 -9.33 -6.46
C LEU A 65 1.08 -10.11 -5.82
N ARG A 66 1.29 -10.69 -4.64
CA ARG A 66 0.22 -11.33 -3.87
C ARG A 66 -0.90 -10.35 -3.56
N ARG A 67 -0.58 -9.18 -3.00
CA ARG A 67 -1.58 -8.14 -2.65
C ARG A 67 -2.33 -7.64 -3.89
N LEU A 68 -1.63 -7.41 -4.99
CA LEU A 68 -2.26 -7.03 -6.26
C LEU A 68 -3.22 -8.10 -6.74
N HIS A 69 -2.82 -9.38 -6.71
CA HIS A 69 -3.67 -10.48 -7.14
C HIS A 69 -4.90 -10.68 -6.24
N THR A 70 -4.73 -10.61 -4.92
CA THR A 70 -5.82 -10.92 -3.97
C THR A 70 -6.75 -9.75 -3.68
N GLU A 71 -6.25 -8.50 -3.74
CA GLU A 71 -7.00 -7.30 -3.36
C GLU A 71 -7.19 -6.31 -4.53
N GLY A 72 -6.63 -6.63 -5.70
CA GLY A 72 -6.77 -5.86 -6.94
C GLY A 72 -5.76 -4.74 -7.14
N ILE A 73 -5.89 -4.06 -8.28
CA ILE A 73 -4.95 -3.03 -8.76
C ILE A 73 -4.82 -1.81 -7.85
N SER A 74 -5.81 -1.57 -6.98
CA SER A 74 -5.77 -0.50 -5.98
C SER A 74 -4.55 -0.62 -5.05
N ARG A 75 -4.02 -1.84 -4.88
CA ARG A 75 -2.81 -2.14 -4.10
C ARG A 75 -1.49 -1.77 -4.76
N LYS A 76 -1.51 -1.15 -5.93
CA LYS A 76 -0.33 -0.40 -6.42
C LYS A 76 0.08 0.67 -5.41
N ASN A 77 -0.87 1.21 -4.66
CA ASN A 77 -0.64 2.17 -3.59
C ASN A 77 -0.65 1.51 -2.21
N ASN A 78 0.06 2.12 -1.26
CA ASN A 78 -0.06 1.73 0.14
C ASN A 78 -1.46 2.06 0.65
N LYS A 79 -2.10 1.12 1.35
CA LYS A 79 -3.32 1.43 2.11
C LYS A 79 -2.94 2.39 3.24
N LYS A 80 -3.63 3.55 3.30
CA LYS A 80 -3.45 4.50 4.40
C LYS A 80 -3.75 3.79 5.72
N GLN A 81 -2.77 3.77 6.62
CA GLN A 81 -2.97 3.25 7.97
C GLN A 81 -3.66 4.33 8.82
N SER A 82 -4.64 3.93 9.65
CA SER A 82 -5.39 4.83 10.53
C SER A 82 -4.56 5.40 11.68
N GLY A 83 -3.29 4.99 11.79
CA GLY A 83 -2.44 5.29 12.94
C GLY A 83 -2.93 4.63 14.22
N ARG A 84 -2.20 4.86 15.31
CA ARG A 84 -2.67 4.51 16.65
C ARG A 84 -3.80 5.49 17.02
N PRO A 85 -4.97 5.02 17.46
CA PRO A 85 -6.01 5.92 17.92
C PRO A 85 -5.50 6.77 19.09
N LYS A 86 -5.98 8.02 19.16
CA LYS A 86 -5.68 8.92 20.27
C LYS A 86 -6.07 8.28 21.60
N ARG A 87 -5.22 8.46 22.62
CA ARG A 87 -5.44 7.85 23.96
C ARG A 87 -6.64 8.44 24.69
N LEU A 88 -6.94 9.71 24.43
CA LEU A 88 -8.04 10.42 25.06
C LEU A 88 -9.30 10.32 24.20
N ALA A 89 -10.40 9.94 24.84
CA ALA A 89 -11.74 10.03 24.24
C ALA A 89 -12.10 11.50 23.97
N ASP A 90 -13.02 11.74 23.03
CA ASP A 90 -13.47 13.10 22.69
C ASP A 90 -13.95 13.89 23.91
N LYS A 91 -14.72 13.24 24.79
CA LYS A 91 -15.19 13.82 26.06
C LYS A 91 -14.03 14.24 26.99
N GLN A 92 -12.95 13.46 27.03
CA GLN A 92 -11.78 13.79 27.85
C GLN A 92 -11.04 15.01 27.27
N ILE A 93 -10.99 15.13 25.94
CA ILE A 93 -10.39 16.29 25.27
C ILE A 93 -11.23 17.53 25.48
N GLU A 94 -12.56 17.43 25.39
CA GLU A 94 -13.48 18.53 25.66
C GLU A 94 -13.37 19.04 27.10
N ASN A 95 -13.26 18.13 28.07
CA ASN A 95 -13.05 18.50 29.47
C ASN A 95 -11.65 19.10 29.72
N LEU A 96 -10.64 18.65 28.98
CA LEU A 96 -9.25 19.10 29.13
C LEU A 96 -9.03 20.50 28.53
N LYS A 97 -9.69 20.84 27.42
CA LYS A 97 -9.56 22.15 26.77
C LYS A 97 -9.72 23.34 27.73
N PRO A 98 -10.84 23.51 28.46
CA PRO A 98 -11.03 24.65 29.35
C PRO A 98 -10.07 24.65 30.53
N ILE A 99 -9.57 23.49 30.95
CA ILE A 99 -8.51 23.37 31.96
C ILE A 99 -7.23 23.98 31.37
N LEU A 100 -6.75 23.52 30.21
CA LEU A 100 -5.51 24.02 29.60
C LEU A 100 -5.50 25.52 29.29
N PHE A 101 -6.66 26.16 29.12
CA PHE A 101 -6.76 27.61 28.88
C PHE A 101 -6.81 28.45 30.17
N LYS A 102 -6.95 27.85 31.34
CA LYS A 102 -6.94 28.53 32.65
C LYS A 102 -5.53 28.57 33.24
N SER A 103 -5.23 29.58 34.03
CA SER A 103 -3.96 29.67 34.75
C SER A 103 -3.88 28.62 35.87
N PRO A 104 -2.67 28.22 36.32
CA PRO A 104 -2.52 27.29 37.44
C PRO A 104 -3.25 27.76 38.71
N GLN A 105 -3.26 29.06 38.98
CA GLN A 105 -3.97 29.63 40.13
C GLN A 105 -5.48 29.44 40.02
N GLU A 106 -6.05 29.57 38.82
CA GLU A 106 -7.47 29.33 38.55
C GLU A 106 -7.87 27.84 38.66
N GLN A 107 -6.88 26.95 38.75
CA GLN A 107 -7.06 25.51 38.96
C GLN A 107 -6.74 25.06 40.39
N GLY A 108 -6.30 25.97 41.26
CA GLY A 108 -5.95 25.67 42.65
C GLY A 108 -4.57 25.05 42.84
N PHE A 109 -3.64 25.26 41.91
CA PHE A 109 -2.21 24.93 42.02
C PHE A 109 -1.38 26.15 42.43
#